data_AF-A0A959EP02-F1
#
_entry.id   AF-A0A959EP02-F1
#
_cell.length_a   1.000
_cell.length_b   1.000
_cell.length_c   1.000
_cell.angle_alpha   90.00
_cell.angle_beta   90.00
_cell.angle_gamma   90.00
#
_symmetry.space_group_name_H-M   'P 1'
#
loop_
_entity.id
_entity.type
_entity.pdbx_description
1 polymer ?
#
loop_
_entity_poly.entity_id
_entity_poly.type
_entity_poly.pdbx_seq_one_letter_code
_entity_poly.pdbx_strand_id
1 'polypeptide(L)' 'PSGCCGMAGSFGYEKEHFELSQQIAELVLMPAVRQAAPSTLIAAPGTSCRHQILDATGKQVLHPVEILWQAAI' A
#
# COMPACT_ATOMS: atom_id res chain seq x y z
N PRO A 1 13.14 9.08 -4.19
CA PRO A 1 12.90 7.86 -3.37
C PRO A 1 11.70 7.07 -3.93
N SER A 2 11.79 5.75 -4.02
CA SER A 2 10.75 4.90 -4.63
C SER A 2 9.64 4.58 -3.62
N GLY A 3 8.37 4.77 -4.00
CA GLY A 3 7.19 4.41 -3.22
C GLY A 3 6.76 2.95 -3.40
N CYS A 4 7.70 2.02 -3.57
CA CYS A 4 7.40 0.61 -3.75
C CYS A 4 6.79 0.01 -2.47
N CYS A 5 5.84 -0.93 -2.61
CA CYS A 5 5.24 -1.65 -1.48
C CYS A 5 6.03 -2.90 -1.05
N GLY A 6 7.05 -3.32 -1.80
CA GLY A 6 7.84 -4.52 -1.49
C GLY A 6 7.27 -5.84 -2.01
N MET A 7 5.99 -5.89 -2.44
CA MET A 7 5.34 -7.16 -2.77
C MET A 7 5.71 -7.80 -4.09
N ALA A 8 5.90 -7.02 -5.16
CA ALA A 8 6.15 -7.49 -6.53
C ALA A 8 5.41 -8.80 -6.91
N GLY A 9 4.07 -8.80 -6.79
CA GLY A 9 3.26 -10.02 -6.96
C GLY A 9 3.21 -10.85 -5.67
N SER A 10 3.66 -12.12 -5.73
CA SER A 10 3.76 -13.03 -4.59
C SER A 10 5.11 -12.95 -3.85
N PHE A 11 6.10 -12.25 -4.41
CA PHE A 11 7.45 -12.17 -3.85
C PHE A 11 7.43 -11.82 -2.36
N GLY A 12 6.65 -10.81 -1.95
CA GLY A 12 6.56 -10.41 -0.55
C GLY A 12 5.87 -11.39 0.40
N TYR A 13 5.24 -12.46 -0.12
CA TYR A 13 4.67 -13.54 0.69
C TYR A 13 5.61 -14.74 0.85
N GLU A 14 6.66 -14.83 0.03
CA GLU A 14 7.63 -15.92 0.13
C GLU A 14 8.39 -15.78 1.44
N LYS A 15 8.56 -16.88 2.17
CA LYS A 15 9.14 -16.87 3.51
C LYS A 15 10.55 -16.27 3.50
N GLU A 16 11.28 -16.53 2.44
CA GLU A 16 12.65 -16.07 2.17
C GLU A 16 12.71 -14.55 1.90
N HIS A 17 11.61 -13.97 1.42
CA HIS A 17 11.55 -12.60 0.93
C HIS A 17 10.67 -11.67 1.78
N PHE A 18 9.90 -12.22 2.73
CA PHE A 18 8.98 -11.47 3.58
C PHE A 18 9.69 -10.30 4.28
N GLU A 19 10.80 -10.56 4.97
CA GLU A 19 11.53 -9.51 5.69
C GLU A 19 12.05 -8.41 4.76
N LEU A 20 12.57 -8.79 3.59
CA LEU A 20 13.04 -7.84 2.59
C LEU A 20 11.88 -7.00 2.01
N SER A 21 10.74 -7.63 1.74
CA SER A 21 9.52 -6.93 1.31
C SER A 21 9.09 -5.86 2.33
N GLN A 22 9.07 -6.22 3.62
CA GLN A 22 8.77 -5.29 4.70
C GLN A 22 9.77 -4.13 4.73
N GLN A 23 11.08 -4.42 4.63
CA GLN A 23 12.13 -3.40 4.62
C GLN A 23 11.96 -2.42 3.44
N ILE A 24 11.67 -2.91 2.24
CA ILE A 24 11.42 -2.07 1.06
C ILE A 24 10.21 -1.16 1.29
N ALA A 25 9.12 -1.70 1.82
CA ALA A 25 7.89 -0.96 2.09
C ALA A 25 8.11 0.20 3.09
N GLU A 26 8.95 -0.03 4.11
CA GLU A 26 9.26 0.92 5.16
C GLU A 26 10.21 2.06 4.72
N LEU A 27 10.83 1.98 3.54
CA LEU A 27 11.73 3.04 3.07
C LEU A 27 11.02 4.39 2.88
N VAL A 28 9.80 4.36 2.33
CA VAL A 28 9.07 5.58 1.93
C VAL A 28 7.57 5.42 2.11
N LEU A 29 7.00 4.32 1.59
CA LEU A 29 5.55 4.18 1.44
C LEU A 29 4.83 4.07 2.78
N MET A 30 5.24 3.13 3.64
CA MET A 30 4.55 2.88 4.91
C MET A 30 4.63 4.07 5.88
N PRO A 31 5.78 4.75 6.06
CA PRO A 31 5.84 5.97 6.86
C PRO A 31 4.90 7.06 6.34
N ALA A 32 4.85 7.29 5.03
CA ALA A 32 3.97 8.29 4.43
C ALA A 32 2.48 7.96 4.65
N VAL A 33 2.11 6.69 4.49
CA VAL A 33 0.75 6.22 4.78
C VAL A 33 0.37 6.43 6.25
N ARG A 34 1.26 6.10 7.19
CA ARG A 34 1.02 6.29 8.64
C ARG A 34 0.86 7.77 9.00
N GLN A 35 1.64 8.65 8.38
CA GLN A 35 1.60 10.09 8.62
C GLN A 35 0.41 10.80 7.96
N ALA A 36 -0.22 10.20 6.94
CA ALA A 36 -1.38 10.77 6.29
C ALA A 36 -2.52 11.04 7.29
N ALA A 37 -3.24 12.14 7.11
CA ALA A 37 -4.36 12.50 7.97
C ALA A 37 -5.45 11.41 7.92
N PRO A 38 -6.28 11.25 8.97
CA PRO A 38 -7.36 10.27 8.97
C PRO A 38 -8.36 10.44 7.80
N SER A 39 -8.54 11.68 7.32
CA SER A 39 -9.41 12.01 6.18
C SER A 39 -8.74 11.89 4.81
N THR A 40 -7.45 11.55 4.75
CA THR A 40 -6.72 11.42 3.49
C THR A 40 -7.10 10.11 2.81
N LEU A 41 -7.67 10.20 1.61
CA LEU A 41 -7.87 9.05 0.74
C LEU A 41 -6.54 8.61 0.14
N ILE A 42 -6.25 7.31 0.22
CA ILE A 42 -5.05 6.70 -0.35
C ILE A 42 -5.49 5.83 -1.52
N ALA A 43 -4.85 6.02 -2.68
CA ALA A 43 -5.15 5.31 -3.90
C ALA A 43 -3.98 4.41 -4.31
N ALA A 44 -4.24 3.14 -4.63
CA ALA A 44 -3.25 2.26 -5.25
C ALA A 44 -3.91 1.34 -6.28
N PRO A 45 -3.41 1.31 -7.54
CA PRO A 45 -4.01 0.47 -8.59
C PRO A 45 -3.70 -1.01 -8.41
N GLY A 46 -2.53 -1.35 -7.85
CA GLY A 46 -2.12 -2.74 -7.63
C GLY A 46 -2.77 -3.37 -6.40
N THR A 47 -3.38 -4.55 -6.58
CA THR A 47 -3.96 -5.34 -5.47
C THR A 47 -2.92 -5.67 -4.40
N SER A 48 -1.72 -6.09 -4.80
CA SER A 48 -0.62 -6.37 -3.86
C SER A 48 -0.24 -5.15 -3.02
N CYS A 49 -0.23 -3.94 -3.61
CA CYS A 49 0.04 -2.72 -2.86
C CYS A 49 -1.07 -2.45 -1.83
N ARG A 50 -2.34 -2.61 -2.22
CA ARG A 50 -3.47 -2.38 -1.30
C ARG A 50 -3.45 -3.34 -0.11
N HIS A 51 -3.23 -4.64 -0.36
CA HIS A 51 -3.13 -5.64 0.72
C HIS A 51 -1.95 -5.35 1.64
N GLN A 52 -0.77 -5.12 1.08
CA GLN A 52 0.43 -4.86 1.88
C GLN A 52 0.31 -3.61 2.74
N ILE A 53 -0.29 -2.54 2.21
CA ILE A 53 -0.53 -1.32 2.99
C ILE A 53 -1.54 -1.61 4.12
N LEU A 54 -2.61 -2.35 3.83
CA LEU A 54 -3.60 -2.74 4.82
C LEU A 54 -2.96 -3.57 5.94
N ASP A 55 -2.17 -4.58 5.59
CA ASP A 55 -1.53 -5.48 6.56
C ASP A 55 -0.47 -4.77 7.40
N ALA A 56 0.32 -3.87 6.79
CA ALA A 56 1.41 -3.17 7.47
C ALA A 56 1.00 -1.92 8.27
N THR A 57 -0.16 -1.33 7.97
CA THR A 57 -0.56 -0.03 8.54
C THR A 57 -2.00 0.02 9.08
N GLY A 58 -2.83 -0.97 8.75
CA GLY A 58 -4.26 -0.97 9.05
C GLY A 58 -5.07 0.04 8.22
N LYS A 59 -4.44 0.82 7.33
CA LYS A 59 -5.17 1.79 6.50
C LYS A 59 -5.77 1.13 5.28
N GLN A 60 -7.07 1.39 5.08
CA GLN A 60 -7.75 0.99 3.87
C GLN A 60 -7.28 1.85 2.69
N VAL A 61 -6.92 1.19 1.60
CA VAL A 61 -6.49 1.82 0.35
C VAL A 61 -7.47 1.44 -0.74
N LEU A 62 -7.88 2.41 -1.54
CA LEU A 62 -8.86 2.22 -2.61
C LEU A 62 -8.16 2.08 -3.96
N HIS A 63 -8.78 1.33 -4.87
CA HIS A 63 -8.44 1.42 -6.28
C HIS A 63 -8.85 2.81 -6.81
N PRO A 64 -8.05 3.47 -7.67
CA PRO A 64 -8.40 4.80 -8.19
C PRO A 64 -9.81 4.89 -8.80
N VAL A 65 -10.27 3.82 -9.47
CA VAL A 65 -11.63 3.76 -10.03
C VAL A 65 -12.72 3.80 -8.96
N GLU A 66 -12.50 3.23 -7.78
CA GLU A 66 -13.49 3.30 -6.68
C GLU A 66 -13.64 4.74 -6.18
N ILE A 67 -12.53 5.48 -6.08
CA ILE A 67 -12.55 6.90 -5.70
C ILE A 67 -13.29 7.72 -6.75
N LEU A 68 -12.99 7.51 -8.04
CA LEU A 68 -13.67 8.20 -9.14
C LEU A 68 -15.17 7.88 -9.16
N TRP A 69 -15.53 6.62 -8.93
CA TRP A 69 -16.93 6.20 -8.85
C TRP A 69 -17.66 6.90 -7.71
N GLN A 70 -17.07 6.93 -6.51
CA GLN A 70 -17.65 7.60 -5.33
C GLN A 70 -17.79 9.12 -5.51
N ALA A 71 -16.95 9.75 -6.35
CA ALA A 71 -17.02 11.17 -6.64
C ALA A 71 -17.99 11.52 -7.78
N ALA A 72 -18.36 10.55 -8.61
CA ALA A 72 -19.25 10.73 -9.76
C ALA A 72 -20.74 10.52 -9.42
N ILE A 73 -21.04 10.01 -8.23
CA ILE A 73 -22.39 9.78 -7.69
C ILE A 73 -22.65 10.67 -6.49
#